data_AF-A0A2E7NYH6-F1
#
_entry.id   AF-A0A2E7NYH6-F1
#
_cell.length_a   1.000
_cell.length_b   1.000
_cell.length_c   1.000
_cell.angle_alpha   90.00
_cell.angle_beta   90.00
_cell.angle_gamma   90.00
#
_symmetry.space_group_name_H-M   'P 1'
#
loop_
_entity.id
_entity.type
_entity.pdbx_description
1 polymer ?
#
loop_
_entity_poly.entity_id
_entity_poly.type
_entity_poly.pdbx_seq_one_letter_code
_entity_poly.pdbx_strand_id
1 'polypeptide(L)'
;LMHVSPFCEVSGFYRFRFRDQARHEDAGGNTAFVGIDYYDHGHPSEVAQGLQPLMRTSVGGHLHPLTAATAFGALCAQPFLTLGVVARIHWQALLLWRKRVPWFSKPERVAAAGTSSGKETLS
;
A
#
# COMPACT_ATOMS: atom_id res chain seq x y z
N LEU A 1 6.42 10.70 11.40
CA LEU A 1 5.44 9.62 11.14
C LEU A 1 4.28 10.14 10.29
N MET A 2 3.91 9.41 9.23
CA MET A 2 2.69 9.67 8.45
C MET A 2 1.53 8.96 9.15
N HIS A 3 0.48 9.69 9.55
CA HIS A 3 -0.76 9.14 10.09
C HIS A 3 -1.71 8.96 8.90
N VAL A 4 -1.98 7.72 8.51
CA VAL A 4 -2.61 7.41 7.21
C VAL A 4 -4.13 7.19 7.29
N SER A 5 -4.74 7.21 8.47
CA SER A 5 -6.21 7.25 8.62
C SER A 5 -6.63 7.76 10.01
N PRO A 6 -7.57 8.72 10.10
CA PRO A 6 -8.15 9.14 11.39
C PRO A 6 -9.28 8.21 11.86
N PHE A 7 -9.62 7.16 11.14
CA PHE A 7 -10.75 6.27 11.47
C PHE A 7 -10.32 4.88 11.94
N CYS A 8 -9.03 4.56 11.87
CA CYS A 8 -8.50 3.25 12.21
C CYS A 8 -7.19 3.46 12.97
N GLU A 9 -7.15 3.00 14.22
CA GLU A 9 -5.93 2.99 15.02
C GLU A 9 -4.94 2.00 14.39
N VAL A 10 -3.70 2.45 14.15
CA VAL A 10 -2.63 1.57 13.64
C VAL A 10 -1.98 0.90 14.83
N SER A 11 -2.47 -0.29 15.17
CA SER A 11 -2.00 -1.09 16.33
C SER A 11 -1.09 -2.27 15.95
N GLY A 12 -0.97 -2.60 14.66
CA GLY A 12 -0.20 -3.76 14.22
C GLY A 12 0.86 -3.45 13.18
N PHE A 13 1.04 -4.36 12.21
CA PHE A 13 2.17 -4.31 11.27
C PHE A 13 1.76 -4.65 9.83
N TYR A 14 2.57 -4.19 8.89
CA TYR A 14 2.40 -4.47 7.47
C TYR A 14 3.39 -5.54 7.01
N ARG A 15 2.94 -6.44 6.15
CA ARG A 15 3.79 -7.35 5.39
C ARG A 15 3.68 -7.04 3.91
N PHE A 16 4.80 -6.68 3.32
CA PHE A 16 4.91 -6.46 1.88
C PHE A 16 5.29 -7.75 1.16
N ARG A 17 4.64 -8.01 0.04
CA ARG A 17 4.87 -9.18 -0.82
C ARG A 17 5.19 -8.70 -2.21
N PHE A 18 6.40 -8.98 -2.68
CA PHE A 18 6.83 -8.66 -4.03
C PHE A 18 7.07 -9.97 -4.80
N ARG A 19 6.57 -10.04 -6.03
CA ARG A 19 6.92 -11.12 -6.97
C ARG A 19 7.13 -10.48 -8.33
N ASP A 20 8.36 -10.52 -8.81
CA ASP A 20 8.68 -10.21 -10.20
C ASP A 20 9.11 -11.52 -10.85
N GLN A 21 8.52 -11.84 -12.00
CA GLN A 21 8.86 -13.04 -12.74
C GLN A 21 9.29 -12.62 -14.14
N ALA A 22 10.60 -12.71 -14.37
CA ALA A 22 11.17 -12.71 -15.70
C ALA A 22 10.88 -14.07 -16.34
N ARG A 23 10.01 -14.10 -17.34
CA ARG A 23 9.71 -15.31 -18.11
C ARG A 23 10.43 -15.21 -19.44
N HIS A 24 11.03 -16.31 -19.88
CA HIS A 24 11.74 -16.43 -21.15
C HIS A 24 10.87 -15.88 -22.29
N GLU A 25 11.50 -15.19 -23.24
CA GLU A 25 10.85 -14.35 -24.27
C GLU A 25 9.74 -15.08 -25.06
N ASP A 26 9.81 -16.41 -25.14
CA ASP A 26 8.89 -17.26 -25.90
C ASP A 26 7.60 -17.69 -25.15
N ALA A 27 7.47 -17.38 -23.85
CA ALA A 27 6.38 -17.93 -23.02
C ALA A 27 5.61 -16.86 -22.21
N GLY A 28 5.22 -15.75 -22.85
CA GLY A 28 4.36 -14.72 -22.26
C GLY A 28 5.13 -13.82 -21.29
N GLY A 29 5.27 -12.54 -21.68
CA GLY A 29 6.20 -11.56 -21.11
C GLY A 29 6.23 -11.39 -19.58
N ASN A 30 7.22 -10.62 -19.10
CA ASN A 30 7.45 -10.33 -17.68
C ASN A 30 6.17 -9.98 -16.92
N THR A 31 6.09 -10.38 -15.65
CA THR A 31 4.97 -10.03 -14.76
C THR A 31 5.47 -9.41 -13.48
N ALA A 32 4.72 -8.43 -12.98
CA ALA A 32 4.99 -7.81 -11.70
C ALA A 32 3.78 -7.95 -10.77
N PHE A 33 4.06 -8.18 -9.48
CA PHE A 33 3.06 -8.29 -8.44
C PHE A 33 3.56 -7.62 -7.15
N VAL A 34 2.69 -6.83 -6.53
CA VAL A 34 2.88 -6.22 -5.22
C VAL A 34 1.65 -6.49 -4.37
N GLY A 35 1.85 -7.00 -3.17
CA GLY A 35 0.82 -7.21 -2.16
C GLY A 35 1.18 -6.53 -0.85
N ILE A 36 0.17 -6.04 -0.14
CA ILE A 36 0.30 -5.48 1.20
C ILE A 36 -0.76 -6.16 2.07
N ASP A 37 -0.29 -6.90 3.06
CA ASP A 37 -1.13 -7.50 4.09
C ASP A 37 -0.98 -6.69 5.38
N TYR A 38 -2.08 -6.30 6.01
CA TYR A 38 -2.11 -5.61 7.30
C TYR A 38 -2.64 -6.55 8.38
N TYR A 39 -1.88 -6.63 9.46
CA TYR A 39 -2.22 -7.34 10.69
C TYR A 39 -2.48 -6.28 11.76
N ASP A 40 -3.60 -6.37 12.47
CA ASP A 40 -3.98 -5.44 13.54
C ASP A 40 -3.50 -5.89 14.93
N HIS A 41 -3.08 -7.16 15.05
CA HIS A 41 -2.54 -7.78 16.25
C HIS A 41 -1.51 -8.87 15.93
N GLY A 42 -0.82 -9.35 16.96
CA GLY A 42 0.18 -10.42 16.87
C GLY A 42 1.59 -9.92 16.53
N HIS A 43 2.53 -10.86 16.45
CA HIS A 43 3.92 -10.56 16.09
C HIS A 43 4.28 -11.11 14.70
N PRO A 44 5.17 -10.47 13.91
CA PRO A 44 5.56 -10.95 12.59
C PRO A 44 6.03 -12.41 12.54
N SER A 45 6.60 -12.94 13.63
CA SER A 45 7.02 -14.35 13.74
C SER A 45 5.85 -15.35 13.74
N GLU A 46 4.67 -14.93 14.16
CA GLU A 46 3.47 -15.78 14.27
C GLU A 46 2.75 -15.95 12.92
N VAL A 47 3.13 -15.16 11.90
CA VAL A 47 2.55 -15.27 10.56
C VAL A 47 2.79 -16.65 9.95
N ALA A 48 3.93 -17.27 10.23
CA ALA A 48 4.23 -18.64 9.79
C ALA A 48 3.38 -19.70 10.52
N GLN A 49 2.82 -19.36 11.68
CA GLN A 49 2.00 -20.25 12.51
C GLN A 49 0.50 -20.12 12.21
N GLY A 50 0.13 -19.30 11.21
CA GLY A 50 -1.25 -19.19 10.74
C GLY A 50 -1.96 -17.89 11.12
N LEU A 51 -1.26 -16.89 11.67
CA LEU A 51 -1.85 -15.56 11.91
C LEU A 51 -2.44 -15.00 10.59
N GLN A 52 -3.69 -14.54 10.64
CA GLN A 52 -4.41 -14.05 9.47
C GLN A 52 -4.44 -12.51 9.45
N PRO A 53 -4.21 -11.88 8.29
CA PRO A 53 -4.27 -10.43 8.18
C PRO A 53 -5.72 -9.94 8.16
N LEU A 54 -5.97 -8.80 8.79
CA LEU A 54 -7.24 -8.08 8.74
C LEU A 54 -7.55 -7.58 7.31
N MET A 55 -6.51 -7.13 6.59
CA MET A 55 -6.67 -6.60 5.23
C MET A 55 -5.59 -7.17 4.32
N ARG A 56 -6.01 -7.66 3.14
CA ARG A 56 -5.12 -8.06 2.05
C ARG A 56 -5.41 -7.22 0.84
N THR A 57 -4.38 -6.58 0.31
CA THR A 57 -4.47 -5.86 -0.97
C THR A 57 -3.35 -6.31 -1.87
N SER A 58 -3.61 -6.34 -3.17
CA SER A 58 -2.58 -6.63 -4.15
C SER A 58 -2.90 -6.03 -5.50
N VAL A 59 -1.85 -5.70 -6.22
CA VAL A 59 -1.88 -5.30 -7.63
C VAL A 59 -0.86 -6.15 -8.38
N GLY A 60 -1.22 -6.60 -9.58
CA GLY A 60 -0.30 -7.30 -10.46
C GLY A 60 -0.71 -7.18 -11.91
N GLY A 61 0.21 -7.44 -12.81
CA GLY A 61 -0.02 -7.33 -14.25
C GLY A 61 1.17 -7.75 -15.09
N HIS A 62 0.98 -7.69 -16.40
CA HIS A 62 2.03 -7.90 -17.39
C HIS A 62 2.83 -6.62 -17.58
N LEU A 63 4.15 -6.76 -17.57
CA LEU A 63 5.07 -5.68 -17.88
C LEU A 63 5.18 -5.57 -19.40
N HIS A 64 5.09 -4.33 -19.88
CA HIS A 64 5.24 -4.00 -21.28
C HIS A 64 6.23 -2.85 -21.41
N PRO A 65 7.08 -2.81 -22.46
CA PRO A 65 7.96 -1.68 -22.70
C PRO A 65 7.19 -0.36 -22.68
N LEU A 66 7.74 0.65 -21.99
CA LEU A 66 7.13 1.97 -21.91
C LEU A 66 7.36 2.71 -23.23
N THR A 67 6.36 2.67 -24.10
CA THR A 67 6.34 3.36 -25.39
C THR A 67 5.11 4.26 -25.47
N ALA A 68 5.09 5.22 -26.39
CA ALA A 68 3.94 6.10 -26.58
C ALA A 68 2.66 5.31 -26.90
N ALA A 69 2.75 4.28 -27.76
CA ALA A 69 1.63 3.44 -28.14
C ALA A 69 1.04 2.69 -26.93
N THR A 70 1.91 2.18 -26.05
CA THR A 70 1.52 1.32 -24.94
C THR A 70 1.00 2.13 -23.76
N ALA A 71 1.56 3.32 -23.54
CA ALA A 71 1.02 4.31 -22.62
C ALA A 71 -0.38 4.81 -23.06
N PHE A 72 -0.56 5.13 -24.35
CA PHE A 72 -1.86 5.56 -24.88
C PHE A 72 -2.89 4.42 -24.80
N GLY A 73 -2.50 3.20 -25.16
CA GLY A 73 -3.35 2.02 -25.01
C GLY A 73 -3.83 1.80 -23.57
N ALA A 74 -2.94 1.97 -22.59
CA ALA A 74 -3.30 1.88 -21.17
C ALA A 74 -4.30 2.98 -20.76
N LEU A 75 -4.11 4.22 -21.22
CA LEU A 75 -5.04 5.33 -20.96
C LEU A 75 -6.43 5.04 -21.57
N CYS A 76 -6.46 4.57 -22.81
CA CYS A 76 -7.70 4.21 -23.52
C CYS A 76 -8.41 3.00 -22.91
N ALA A 77 -7.69 2.07 -22.27
CA ALA A 77 -8.28 0.92 -21.59
C ALA A 77 -9.00 1.31 -20.29
N GLN A 78 -8.72 2.48 -19.72
CA GLN A 78 -9.21 2.89 -18.40
C GLN A 78 -9.81 4.32 -18.39
N PRO A 79 -10.76 4.64 -19.30
CA PRO A 79 -11.22 6.02 -19.50
C PRO A 79 -11.97 6.60 -18.29
N PHE A 80 -12.57 5.74 -17.46
CA PHE A 80 -13.31 6.15 -16.26
C PHE A 80 -12.59 5.83 -14.95
N LEU A 81 -11.28 5.57 -14.99
CA LEU A 81 -10.52 5.19 -13.80
C LEU A 81 -10.62 6.26 -12.71
N THR A 82 -10.34 7.52 -13.07
CA THR A 82 -10.32 8.64 -12.13
C THR A 82 -11.69 8.88 -11.52
N LEU A 83 -12.72 9.00 -12.35
CA LEU A 83 -14.11 9.17 -11.92
C LEU A 83 -14.58 8.00 -11.05
N GLY A 84 -14.25 6.76 -11.43
CA GLY A 84 -14.60 5.56 -10.67
C GLY A 84 -13.90 5.49 -9.32
N VAL A 85 -12.64 5.93 -9.22
CA VAL A 85 -11.90 6.04 -7.94
C VAL A 85 -12.56 7.09 -7.04
N VAL A 86 -12.78 8.30 -7.57
CA VAL A 86 -13.39 9.41 -6.83
C VAL A 86 -14.78 9.02 -6.30
N ALA A 87 -15.64 8.48 -7.16
CA ALA A 87 -16.99 8.06 -6.77
C ALA A 87 -16.96 7.01 -5.64
N ARG A 88 -16.08 6.01 -5.73
CA ARG A 88 -15.95 4.98 -4.68
C ARG A 88 -15.43 5.55 -3.36
N ILE A 89 -14.49 6.49 -3.38
CA ILE A 89 -14.00 7.15 -2.16
C ILE A 89 -15.14 7.92 -1.49
N HIS A 90 -15.92 8.68 -2.26
CA HIS A 90 -17.05 9.45 -1.72
C HIS A 90 -18.15 8.53 -1.19
N TRP A 91 -18.42 7.42 -1.87
CA TRP A 91 -19.38 6.43 -1.39
C TRP A 91 -18.97 5.84 -0.03
N GLN A 92 -17.69 5.49 0.13
CA GLN A 92 -17.18 5.01 1.42
C GLN A 92 -17.22 6.10 2.50
N ALA A 93 -16.90 7.35 2.18
CA ALA A 93 -17.02 8.47 3.10
C ALA A 93 -18.47 8.66 3.58
N LEU A 94 -19.46 8.58 2.66
CA LEU A 94 -20.88 8.64 3.00
C LEU A 94 -21.31 7.47 3.89
N LEU A 95 -20.83 6.25 3.60
CA LEU A 95 -21.08 5.07 4.43
C LEU A 95 -20.52 5.23 5.84
N LEU A 96 -19.30 5.76 5.99
CA LEU A 96 -18.68 6.05 7.29
C LEU A 96 -19.46 7.13 8.05
N TRP A 97 -19.86 8.20 7.37
CA TRP A 97 -20.68 9.26 7.94
C TRP A 97 -22.01 8.72 8.48
N ARG A 98 -22.71 7.92 7.67
CA ARG A 98 -23.97 7.27 8.09
C ARG A 98 -23.77 6.33 9.28
N LYS A 99 -22.60 5.67 9.37
CA LYS A 99 -22.23 4.80 10.50
C LYS A 99 -21.73 5.56 11.74
N ARG A 100 -21.58 6.90 11.68
CA ARG A 100 -21.06 7.75 12.77
C ARG A 100 -19.77 7.22 13.37
N VAL A 101 -18.83 6.82 12.51
CA VAL A 101 -17.54 6.25 12.92
C VAL A 101 -16.75 7.30 13.72
N PRO A 102 -16.18 6.94 14.89
CA PRO A 102 -15.41 7.86 15.70
C PRO A 102 -14.14 8.34 14.99
N TRP A 103 -13.71 9.55 15.35
CA TRP A 103 -12.50 10.18 14.84
C TRP A 103 -11.37 10.03 15.86
N PHE A 104 -10.26 9.41 15.46
CA PHE A 104 -9.05 9.26 16.25
C PHE A 104 -8.09 10.41 15.94
N SER A 105 -7.75 11.17 16.99
CA SER A 105 -6.83 12.30 16.89
C SER A 105 -5.39 11.84 16.69
N LYS A 106 -4.64 12.62 15.93
CA LYS A 106 -3.23 12.35 15.63
C LYS A 106 -2.42 12.29 16.94
N PRO A 107 -1.56 11.28 17.14
CA PRO A 107 -0.67 11.26 18.29
C PRO A 107 0.21 12.51 18.25
N GLU A 108 0.30 13.20 19.39
CA GLU A 108 1.10 14.42 19.55
C GLU A 108 2.54 14.10 19.14
N ARG A 109 3.06 14.85 18.17
CA ARG A 109 4.41 14.64 17.68
C ARG A 109 5.36 15.10 18.79
N VAL A 110 5.82 14.18 19.63
CA VAL A 110 6.95 14.45 20.53
C VAL A 110 8.12 14.86 19.63
N ALA A 111 8.48 16.14 19.70
CA ALA A 111 9.61 16.69 18.97
C ALA A 111 10.85 15.91 19.39
N ALA A 112 11.49 15.23 18.43
CA ALA A 112 12.74 14.53 18.67
C ALA A 112 13.80 15.56 19.07
N ALA A 113 14.02 15.71 20.38
CA ALA A 113 15.25 16.24 20.92
C ALA A 113 16.33 15.19 20.67
N GLY A 114 16.97 15.27 19.51
CA GLY A 114 18.09 14.41 19.11
C GLY A 114 19.24 15.29 18.64
N THR A 115 20.16 15.53 19.56
CA THR A 115 21.47 16.16 19.37
C THR A 115 22.25 15.52 18.22
N SER A 116 22.84 16.37 17.38
CA SER A 116 23.89 15.97 16.44
C SER A 116 25.11 15.44 17.22
N SER A 117 25.51 14.20 17.02
CA SER A 117 26.83 13.72 17.44
C SER A 117 27.36 12.66 16.48
N GLY A 118 28.61 12.83 16.06
CA GLY A 118 29.44 11.75 15.51
C GLY A 118 29.54 11.66 13.98
N LYS A 119 30.24 12.59 13.34
CA LYS A 119 31.00 12.27 12.12
C LYS A 119 32.25 11.52 12.58
N GLU A 120 32.29 10.20 12.42
CA GLU A 120 33.54 9.45 12.47
C GLU A 120 33.85 8.94 11.06
N THR A 121 34.81 9.63 10.44
CA THR A 121 35.61 9.20 9.30
C THR A 121 36.36 7.92 9.67
N LEU A 122 36.27 6.88 8.84
CA LEU A 122 37.26 5.80 8.84
C LEU A 122 37.74 5.54 7.41
N SER A 123 39.06 5.45 7.38
CA SER A 123 39.97 5.47 6.25
C SER A 123 40.16 4.11 5.58
#